data_AF-A0A7C7Q0Z9-F1
#
_entry.id   AF-A0A7C7Q0Z9-F1
#
_cell.length_a   1.000
_cell.length_b   1.000
_cell.length_c   1.000
_cell.angle_alpha   90.00
_cell.angle_beta   90.00
_cell.angle_gamma   90.00
#
_symmetry.space_group_name_H-M   'P 1'
#
loop_
_entity.id
_entity.type
_entity.pdbx_description
1 polymer ?
#
loop_
_entity_poly.entity_id
_entity_poly.type
_entity_poly.pdbx_seq_one_letter_code
_entity_poly.pdbx_strand_id
1 'polypeptide(L)'
;MHSYCTTTASWFIMTNKSLNILPLNIRKIMTLLPGDVIATGTPSGIGPLKKGDIVKIEIELWNGYCYVHDQVSKEDVIFYRERFPKCTIAVHPECKKEVRNLADFVGSTSQIVKFVKQTTSDIIVVGTEEGIIHYLKKIAPNKVFYSLHRRFICDAMKLITLPRLYNCLKNEMYEIRLDEKLLEEARKPIEKMLKLS
;
A
#
# COMPACT_ATOMS: atom_id res chain seq x y z
N MET A 1 -6.77 -11.19 12.77
CA MET A 1 -5.74 -10.13 12.75
C MET A 1 -4.93 -10.36 11.49
N HIS A 2 -4.84 -9.41 10.55
CA HIS A 2 -4.10 -9.58 9.30
C HIS A 2 -3.00 -8.54 9.20
N SER A 3 -1.86 -8.91 8.63
CA SER A 3 -0.68 -8.06 8.54
C SER A 3 -0.39 -7.62 7.10
N TYR A 4 0.03 -6.38 6.93
CA TYR A 4 0.59 -5.89 5.67
C TYR A 4 1.94 -6.55 5.36
N CYS A 5 2.40 -6.48 4.11
CA CYS A 5 3.74 -6.94 3.73
C CYS A 5 4.87 -6.16 4.46
N THR A 6 4.55 -5.04 5.13
CA THR A 6 5.47 -4.21 5.91
C THR A 6 5.67 -4.69 7.36
N THR A 7 5.21 -5.89 7.72
CA THR A 7 5.45 -6.48 9.04
C THR A 7 6.66 -7.42 9.05
N THR A 8 7.21 -7.68 10.24
CA THR A 8 8.25 -8.72 10.40
C THR A 8 7.70 -10.10 10.01
N ALA A 9 8.58 -11.02 9.60
CA ALA A 9 8.19 -12.39 9.24
C ALA A 9 7.49 -13.10 10.42
N SER A 10 7.97 -12.92 11.65
CA SER A 10 7.35 -13.49 12.86
C SER A 10 5.93 -12.96 13.09
N TRP A 11 5.73 -11.65 12.94
CA TRP A 11 4.40 -11.06 13.09
C TRP A 11 3.46 -11.48 11.95
N PHE A 12 3.97 -11.53 10.73
CA PHE A 12 3.24 -11.99 9.54
C PHE A 12 2.70 -13.41 9.74
N ILE A 13 3.51 -14.30 10.32
CA ILE A 13 3.08 -15.65 10.67
C ILE A 13 2.01 -15.64 11.76
N MET A 14 2.24 -14.93 12.87
CA MET A 14 1.31 -14.91 14.01
C MET A 14 -0.08 -14.41 13.61
N THR A 15 -0.16 -13.37 12.78
CA THR A 15 -1.44 -12.82 12.34
C THR A 15 -2.12 -13.71 11.29
N ASN A 16 -1.35 -14.31 10.37
CA ASN A 16 -1.94 -15.12 9.29
C ASN A 16 -2.09 -16.61 9.63
N LYS A 17 -1.68 -17.06 10.82
CA LYS A 17 -1.90 -18.43 11.32
C LYS A 17 -3.38 -18.73 11.64
N SER A 18 -4.15 -17.72 12.06
CA SER A 18 -5.46 -17.94 12.70
C SER A 18 -6.67 -17.78 11.79
N LEU A 19 -6.51 -17.40 10.52
CA LEU A 19 -7.64 -17.11 9.63
C LEU A 19 -7.42 -17.65 8.21
N ASN A 20 -8.34 -18.50 7.76
CA ASN A 20 -8.44 -18.99 6.38
C ASN A 20 -8.84 -17.90 5.37
N ILE A 21 -8.99 -16.66 5.83
CA ILE A 21 -9.24 -15.48 5.01
C ILE A 21 -7.88 -14.96 4.57
N LEU A 22 -7.57 -14.99 3.27
CA LEU A 22 -6.55 -14.11 2.74
C LEU A 22 -7.25 -12.86 2.23
N PRO A 23 -6.90 -11.68 2.76
CA PRO A 23 -7.18 -10.44 2.10
C PRO A 23 -6.29 -10.35 0.87
N LEU A 24 -6.67 -11.01 -0.22
CA LEU A 24 -6.49 -10.30 -1.46
C LEU A 24 -7.39 -9.08 -1.38
N ASN A 25 -6.77 -7.90 -1.35
CA ASN A 25 -7.46 -6.63 -1.53
C ASN A 25 -8.71 -6.50 -0.64
N ILE A 26 -8.55 -6.18 0.65
CA ILE A 26 -9.70 -5.85 1.51
C ILE A 26 -9.65 -4.36 1.88
N ARG A 27 -10.30 -3.50 1.11
CA ARG A 27 -11.76 -3.57 1.00
C ARG A 27 -12.50 -2.48 1.78
N LYS A 28 -12.19 -2.33 3.07
CA LYS A 28 -12.85 -1.36 3.96
C LYS A 28 -12.06 -0.05 4.12
N ILE A 29 -10.82 -0.04 3.65
CA ILE A 29 -10.07 1.16 3.26
C ILE A 29 -9.98 1.26 1.72
N MET A 30 -10.52 0.27 0.97
CA MET A 30 -10.36 0.16 -0.48
C MET A 30 -11.59 -0.28 -1.35
N THR A 31 -12.87 -0.18 -0.94
CA THR A 31 -14.11 -0.52 -1.75
C THR A 31 -14.18 -1.96 -2.24
N LEU A 32 -15.21 -2.81 -1.99
CA LEU A 32 -15.36 -4.14 -2.65
C LEU A 32 -15.98 -4.04 -4.06
N LEU A 33 -15.48 -4.76 -5.07
CA LEU A 33 -16.00 -4.77 -6.44
C LEU A 33 -16.56 -6.17 -6.74
N PRO A 34 -17.50 -6.28 -7.68
CA PRO A 34 -17.99 -7.57 -8.16
C PRO A 34 -16.82 -8.46 -8.63
N GLY A 35 -16.62 -9.61 -7.96
CA GLY A 35 -15.54 -10.56 -8.25
C GLY A 35 -14.58 -10.82 -7.08
N ASP A 36 -14.60 -10.01 -6.02
CA ASP A 36 -13.74 -10.24 -4.84
C ASP A 36 -14.27 -11.44 -4.00
N VAL A 37 -13.43 -12.44 -3.76
CA VAL A 37 -13.78 -13.65 -2.99
C VAL A 37 -13.42 -13.47 -1.52
N ILE A 38 -14.43 -13.40 -0.64
CA ILE A 38 -14.25 -13.45 0.82
C ILE A 38 -14.49 -14.89 1.27
N ALA A 39 -13.42 -15.62 1.58
CA ALA A 39 -13.51 -16.97 2.14
C ALA A 39 -13.80 -16.91 3.65
N THR A 40 -15.06 -16.69 4.03
CA THR A 40 -15.47 -16.80 5.43
C THR A 40 -15.51 -18.27 5.84
N GLY A 41 -14.72 -18.65 6.85
CA GLY A 41 -15.01 -19.90 7.55
C GLY A 41 -16.36 -19.77 8.22
N THR A 42 -17.31 -20.64 7.91
CA THR A 42 -18.57 -20.72 8.65
C THR A 42 -18.29 -21.31 10.03
N PRO A 43 -18.68 -20.65 11.13
CA PRO A 43 -18.67 -21.25 12.45
C PRO A 43 -19.46 -22.57 12.46
N SER A 44 -19.07 -23.50 13.33
CA SER A 44 -19.80 -24.75 13.55
C SER A 44 -21.29 -24.45 13.82
N GLY A 45 -22.19 -24.95 12.97
CA GLY A 45 -23.64 -24.77 13.10
C GLY A 45 -24.28 -23.72 12.17
N ILE A 46 -23.50 -22.97 11.38
CA ILE A 46 -24.03 -22.06 10.36
C ILE A 46 -23.94 -22.75 8.99
N GLY A 47 -25.09 -22.94 8.32
CA GLY A 47 -25.17 -23.53 6.98
C GLY A 47 -24.42 -22.69 5.92
N PRO A 48 -24.24 -23.21 4.70
CA PRO A 48 -23.51 -22.50 3.65
C PRO A 48 -24.15 -21.15 3.32
N LEU A 49 -23.31 -20.11 3.15
CA LEU A 49 -23.76 -18.78 2.76
C LEU A 49 -24.50 -18.82 1.42
N LYS A 50 -25.62 -18.11 1.34
CA LYS A 50 -26.46 -17.98 0.15
C LYS A 50 -26.34 -16.57 -0.43
N LYS A 51 -26.59 -16.48 -1.74
CA LYS A 51 -26.65 -15.19 -2.45
C LYS A 51 -27.75 -14.32 -1.82
N GLY A 52 -27.38 -13.18 -1.24
CA GLY A 52 -28.29 -12.26 -0.54
C GLY A 52 -28.00 -12.13 0.96
N ASP A 53 -27.14 -12.98 1.53
CA ASP A 53 -26.75 -12.89 2.93
C ASP A 53 -25.94 -11.62 3.21
N ILE A 54 -26.30 -10.91 4.29
CA ILE A 54 -25.59 -9.72 4.75
C ILE A 54 -24.56 -10.16 5.79
N VAL A 55 -23.28 -10.10 5.43
CA VAL A 55 -22.17 -10.41 6.35
C VAL A 55 -21.65 -9.13 6.98
N LYS A 56 -21.82 -8.99 8.30
CA LYS A 56 -21.20 -7.91 9.06
C LYS A 56 -19.79 -8.35 9.50
N ILE A 57 -18.78 -7.74 8.90
CA ILE A 57 -17.37 -7.96 9.27
C ILE A 57 -16.93 -6.85 10.22
N GLU A 58 -16.49 -7.22 11.42
CA GLU A 58 -15.80 -6.33 12.36
C GLU A 58 -14.29 -6.47 12.16
N ILE A 59 -13.59 -5.35 12.06
CA ILE A 59 -12.14 -5.32 11.85
C ILE A 59 -11.53 -4.61 13.04
N GLU A 60 -10.82 -5.36 13.87
CA GLU A 60 -9.99 -4.80 14.92
C GLU A 60 -8.69 -4.27 14.30
N LEU A 61 -8.50 -2.96 14.37
CA LEU A 61 -7.35 -2.27 13.79
C LEU A 61 -6.27 -2.08 14.85
N TRP A 62 -5.05 -2.49 14.52
CA TRP A 62 -3.89 -2.06 15.30
C TRP A 62 -3.53 -0.62 14.90
N ASN A 63 -3.17 0.21 15.88
CA ASN A 63 -2.80 1.62 15.66
C ASN A 63 -1.39 1.79 15.06
N GLY A 64 -1.12 1.09 13.95
CA GLY A 64 0.08 1.26 13.14
C GLY A 64 -0.14 2.30 12.04
N TYR A 65 0.85 3.15 11.80
CA TYR A 65 0.84 4.13 10.73
C TYR A 65 2.24 4.26 10.11
N CYS A 66 2.30 4.73 8.86
CA CYS A 66 3.56 5.08 8.22
C CYS A 66 3.92 6.53 8.55
N TYR A 67 5.05 6.75 9.22
CA TYR A 67 5.48 8.09 9.61
C TYR A 67 5.72 9.03 8.42
N VAL A 68 5.93 8.50 7.21
CA VAL A 68 6.10 9.29 5.99
C VAL A 68 4.74 9.81 5.52
N HIS A 69 3.75 8.92 5.39
CA HIS A 69 2.40 9.28 4.92
C HIS A 69 1.52 9.94 6.00
N ASP A 70 1.90 9.88 7.27
CA ASP A 70 1.20 10.59 8.36
C ASP A 70 1.53 12.10 8.41
N GLN A 71 2.63 12.53 7.78
CA GLN A 71 3.06 13.94 7.83
C GLN A 71 2.17 14.89 7.05
N VAL A 72 1.39 14.38 6.11
CA VAL A 72 0.52 15.20 5.25
C VAL A 72 -0.78 15.54 5.96
N SER A 73 -1.23 16.78 5.80
CA SER A 73 -2.50 17.24 6.32
C SER A 73 -3.48 17.61 5.21
N LYS A 74 -4.75 17.82 5.56
CA LYS A 74 -5.76 18.31 4.60
C LYS A 74 -5.40 19.70 4.05
N GLU A 75 -4.72 20.52 4.84
CA GLU A 75 -4.28 21.87 4.45
C GLU A 75 -3.28 21.81 3.29
N ASP A 76 -2.40 20.80 3.24
CA ASP A 76 -1.50 20.58 2.10
C ASP A 76 -2.28 20.36 0.80
N VAL A 77 -3.36 19.59 0.87
CA VAL A 77 -4.23 19.32 -0.28
C VAL A 77 -4.91 20.61 -0.74
N ILE A 78 -5.47 21.37 0.21
CA ILE A 78 -6.14 22.64 -0.06
C ILE A 78 -5.18 23.64 -0.70
N PHE A 79 -3.97 23.78 -0.16
CA PHE A 79 -2.92 24.65 -0.71
C PHE A 79 -2.65 24.38 -2.19
N TYR A 80 -2.52 23.11 -2.59
CA TYR A 80 -2.29 22.76 -3.99
C TYR A 80 -3.52 22.96 -4.87
N ARG A 81 -4.72 22.76 -4.35
CA ARG A 81 -5.97 23.06 -5.09
C ARG A 81 -6.14 24.55 -5.34
N GLU A 82 -5.84 25.38 -4.36
CA GLU A 82 -5.89 26.84 -4.50
C GLU A 82 -4.83 27.35 -5.49
N ARG A 83 -3.62 26.81 -5.41
CA ARG A 83 -2.51 27.21 -6.30
C ARG A 83 -2.69 26.70 -7.72
N PHE A 84 -3.23 25.50 -7.89
CA PHE A 84 -3.43 24.85 -9.18
C PHE A 84 -4.84 24.23 -9.27
N PRO A 85 -5.86 25.03 -9.64
CA PRO A 85 -7.26 24.57 -9.63
C PRO A 85 -7.56 23.35 -10.51
N LYS A 86 -6.74 23.10 -11.55
CA LYS A 86 -6.87 21.97 -12.48
C LYS A 86 -5.90 20.82 -12.20
N CYS A 87 -5.14 20.87 -11.10
CA CYS A 87 -4.22 19.79 -10.77
C CYS A 87 -4.97 18.52 -10.38
N THR A 88 -4.34 17.39 -10.66
CA THR A 88 -4.78 16.07 -10.17
C THR A 88 -3.96 15.68 -8.95
N ILE A 89 -4.62 15.29 -7.87
CA ILE A 89 -4.00 14.88 -6.61
C ILE A 89 -4.15 13.36 -6.45
N ALA A 90 -3.04 12.63 -6.50
CA ALA A 90 -3.01 11.18 -6.36
C ALA A 90 -2.23 10.77 -5.09
N VAL A 91 -2.87 10.09 -4.15
CA VAL A 91 -2.29 9.82 -2.82
C VAL A 91 -2.23 8.32 -2.49
N HIS A 92 -1.33 7.94 -1.59
CA HIS A 92 -1.22 6.57 -1.09
C HIS A 92 -2.36 6.26 -0.09
N PRO A 93 -2.87 5.01 -0.02
CA PRO A 93 -3.87 4.62 0.98
C PRO A 93 -3.41 4.74 2.44
N GLU A 94 -2.10 4.81 2.69
CA GLU A 94 -1.53 5.03 4.04
C GLU A 94 -1.68 6.48 4.53
N CYS A 95 -2.07 7.42 3.67
CA CYS A 95 -2.36 8.79 4.08
C CYS A 95 -3.59 8.86 5.00
N LYS A 96 -3.63 9.90 5.83
CA LYS A 96 -4.78 10.21 6.70
C LYS A 96 -6.09 10.24 5.92
N LYS A 97 -7.18 9.81 6.57
CA LYS A 97 -8.51 9.72 5.95
C LYS A 97 -8.96 11.05 5.33
N GLU A 98 -8.71 12.16 6.02
CA GLU A 98 -9.02 13.50 5.54
C GLU A 98 -8.29 13.87 4.25
N VAL A 99 -7.04 13.45 4.09
CA VAL A 99 -6.26 13.64 2.84
C VAL A 99 -6.83 12.77 1.73
N ARG A 100 -7.13 11.50 2.02
CA ARG A 100 -7.71 10.56 1.05
C ARG A 100 -9.07 11.03 0.52
N ASN A 101 -9.89 11.66 1.37
CA ASN A 101 -11.20 12.17 0.98
C ASN A 101 -11.12 13.35 0.01
N LEU A 102 -10.00 14.08 -0.04
CA LEU A 102 -9.81 15.26 -0.88
C LEU A 102 -9.00 14.98 -2.16
N ALA A 103 -8.45 13.77 -2.28
CA ALA A 103 -7.66 13.33 -3.43
C ALA A 103 -8.55 12.89 -4.60
N ASP A 104 -8.07 13.08 -5.83
CA ASP A 104 -8.73 12.58 -7.05
C ASP A 104 -8.53 11.07 -7.23
N PHE A 105 -7.42 10.56 -6.70
CA PHE A 105 -7.06 9.14 -6.80
C PHE A 105 -6.38 8.65 -5.53
N VAL A 106 -6.77 7.45 -5.08
CA VAL A 106 -6.15 6.74 -3.95
C VAL A 106 -5.74 5.36 -4.40
N GLY A 107 -4.45 5.02 -4.27
CA GLY A 107 -3.94 3.71 -4.68
C GLY A 107 -2.48 3.47 -4.30
N SER A 108 -2.04 2.22 -4.45
CA SER A 108 -0.62 1.86 -4.26
C SER A 108 0.28 2.60 -5.25
N THR A 109 1.59 2.62 -4.98
CA THR A 109 2.57 3.26 -5.87
C THR A 109 2.43 2.79 -7.33
N SER A 110 2.25 1.49 -7.55
CA SER A 110 2.04 0.92 -8.89
C SER A 110 0.71 1.38 -9.53
N GLN A 111 -0.33 1.55 -8.74
CA GLN A 111 -1.62 2.07 -9.23
C GLN A 111 -1.54 3.56 -9.55
N ILE A 112 -0.83 4.36 -8.74
CA ILE A 112 -0.55 5.78 -9.02
C ILE A 112 0.21 5.91 -10.34
N VAL A 113 1.24 5.09 -10.56
CA VAL A 113 1.98 5.05 -11.83
C VAL A 113 1.05 4.77 -13.02
N LYS A 114 0.12 3.82 -12.90
CA LYS A 114 -0.86 3.51 -13.97
C LYS A 114 -1.83 4.67 -14.20
N PHE A 115 -2.34 5.26 -13.12
CA PHE A 115 -3.25 6.40 -13.16
C PHE A 115 -2.61 7.63 -13.82
N VAL A 116 -1.34 7.92 -13.52
CA VAL A 116 -0.58 9.03 -14.13
C VAL A 116 -0.49 8.91 -15.66
N LYS A 117 -0.43 7.70 -16.19
CA LYS A 117 -0.42 7.46 -17.64
C LYS A 117 -1.78 7.69 -18.30
N GLN A 118 -2.86 7.57 -17.54
CA GLN A 118 -4.24 7.65 -18.03
C GLN A 118 -4.84 9.04 -17.86
N THR A 119 -4.41 9.78 -16.83
CA THR A 119 -4.94 11.13 -16.57
C THR A 119 -4.52 12.12 -17.65
N THR A 120 -5.44 12.99 -18.02
CA THR A 120 -5.20 14.09 -18.97
C THR A 120 -4.62 15.32 -18.30
N SER A 121 -4.56 15.39 -16.96
CA SER A 121 -4.04 16.56 -16.26
C SER A 121 -2.54 16.76 -16.49
N ASP A 122 -2.15 18.01 -16.75
CA ASP A 122 -0.75 18.41 -16.93
C ASP A 122 -0.01 18.54 -15.60
N ILE A 123 -0.72 18.87 -14.52
CA ILE A 123 -0.14 19.08 -13.19
C ILE A 123 -0.63 17.97 -12.26
N ILE A 124 0.31 17.16 -11.77
CA ILE A 124 0.02 16.06 -10.87
C ILE A 124 0.72 16.28 -9.54
N VAL A 125 -0.06 16.30 -8.46
CA VAL A 125 0.42 16.37 -7.09
C VAL A 125 0.39 14.96 -6.50
N VAL A 126 1.54 14.50 -6.03
CA VAL A 126 1.77 13.11 -5.63
C VAL A 126 1.88 13.03 -4.10
N GLY A 127 0.95 12.27 -3.51
CA GLY A 127 0.85 12.00 -2.07
C GLY A 127 1.50 10.69 -1.65
N THR A 128 2.77 10.46 -2.01
CA THR A 128 3.56 9.30 -1.57
C THR A 128 5.04 9.67 -1.49
N GLU A 129 5.91 8.71 -1.17
CA GLU A 129 7.37 8.89 -1.09
C GLU A 129 7.93 9.57 -2.35
N GLU A 130 8.76 10.60 -2.16
CA GLU A 130 9.19 11.52 -3.22
C GLU A 130 10.01 10.84 -4.33
N GLY A 131 10.68 9.73 -4.03
CA GLY A 131 11.51 8.97 -4.96
C GLY A 131 10.72 8.48 -6.17
N ILE A 132 9.40 8.28 -6.04
CA ILE A 132 8.57 7.91 -7.19
C ILE A 132 8.50 9.03 -8.24
N ILE A 133 8.61 10.31 -7.84
CA ILE A 133 8.47 11.45 -8.76
C ILE A 133 9.53 11.39 -9.85
N HIS A 134 10.75 10.96 -9.53
CA HIS A 134 11.81 10.75 -10.53
C HIS A 134 11.39 9.76 -11.61
N TYR A 135 10.75 8.65 -11.20
CA TYR A 135 10.25 7.65 -12.14
C TYR A 135 9.04 8.17 -12.92
N LEU A 136 8.11 8.89 -12.27
CA LEU A 136 6.95 9.49 -12.93
C LEU A 136 7.35 10.48 -14.04
N LYS A 137 8.38 11.31 -13.79
CA LYS A 137 8.95 12.22 -14.79
C LYS A 137 9.52 11.48 -16.00
N LYS A 138 10.09 10.29 -15.82
CA LYS A 138 10.61 9.47 -16.94
C LYS A 138 9.50 8.91 -17.82
N ILE A 139 8.40 8.44 -17.21
CA ILE A 139 7.30 7.81 -17.95
C ILE A 139 6.32 8.81 -18.57
N ALA A 140 6.26 10.04 -18.03
CA ALA A 140 5.37 11.10 -18.49
C ALA A 140 6.10 12.46 -18.46
N PRO A 141 7.11 12.66 -19.34
CA PRO A 141 7.97 13.84 -19.32
C PRO A 141 7.23 15.15 -19.63
N ASN A 142 6.08 15.06 -20.30
CA ASN A 142 5.25 16.22 -20.66
C ASN A 142 4.41 16.74 -19.49
N LYS A 143 4.39 16.04 -18.35
CA LYS A 143 3.60 16.41 -17.17
C LYS A 143 4.50 16.99 -16.08
N VAL A 144 3.93 17.91 -15.30
CA VAL A 144 4.56 18.55 -14.16
C VAL A 144 4.16 17.81 -12.89
N PHE A 145 5.15 17.41 -12.09
CA PHE A 145 4.95 16.68 -10.85
C PHE A 145 5.37 17.50 -9.64
N TYR A 146 4.49 17.57 -8.64
CA TYR A 146 4.77 18.14 -7.32
C TYR A 146 4.60 17.09 -6.23
N SER A 147 5.41 17.16 -5.19
CA SER A 147 5.19 16.39 -3.97
C SER A 147 4.14 17.09 -3.11
N LEU A 148 3.13 16.36 -2.63
CA LEU A 148 2.06 16.93 -1.81
C LEU A 148 2.61 17.50 -0.49
N HIS A 149 3.70 16.93 0.05
CA HIS A 149 4.40 17.48 1.20
C HIS A 149 5.91 17.52 0.96
N ARG A 150 6.62 18.47 1.58
CA ARG A 150 8.07 18.68 1.39
C ARG A 150 8.94 17.55 1.95
N ARG A 151 8.41 16.76 2.87
CA ARG A 151 9.18 15.78 3.65
C ARG A 151 8.69 14.34 3.46
N PHE A 152 8.25 13.99 2.25
CA PHE A 152 7.96 12.59 1.91
C PHE A 152 9.22 11.76 1.63
N ILE A 153 10.11 11.73 2.61
CA ILE A 153 11.36 11.01 2.54
C ILE A 153 11.30 9.87 3.53
N CYS A 154 11.40 8.64 3.03
CA CYS A 154 11.60 7.47 3.87
C CYS A 154 13.10 7.29 4.12
N ASP A 155 13.59 7.69 5.30
CA ASP A 155 15.02 7.63 5.64
C ASP A 155 15.57 6.21 5.50
N ALA A 156 14.78 5.21 5.89
CA ALA A 156 15.13 3.80 5.75
C ALA A 156 15.34 3.38 4.28
N MET A 157 14.53 3.90 3.34
CA MET A 157 14.74 3.64 1.90
C MET A 157 15.99 4.34 1.37
N LYS A 158 16.32 5.53 1.88
CA LYS A 158 17.51 6.30 1.47
C LYS A 158 18.83 5.76 2.04
N LEU A 159 18.77 4.76 2.93
CA LEU A 159 19.96 4.02 3.35
C LEU A 159 20.65 3.29 2.19
N ILE A 160 19.93 2.96 1.12
CA ILE A 160 20.50 2.30 -0.06
C ILE A 160 21.16 3.36 -0.96
N THR A 161 22.49 3.30 -1.07
CA THR A 161 23.31 4.21 -1.88
C THR A 161 24.11 3.44 -2.92
N LEU A 162 24.58 4.11 -3.99
CA LEU A 162 25.40 3.47 -5.02
C LEU A 162 26.67 2.80 -4.45
N PRO A 163 27.44 3.40 -3.53
CA PRO A 163 28.58 2.72 -2.90
C PRO A 163 28.18 1.48 -2.10
N ARG A 164 27.05 1.54 -1.37
CA ARG A 164 26.55 0.38 -0.61
C ARG A 164 26.09 -0.74 -1.52
N LEU A 165 25.41 -0.41 -2.62
CA LEU A 165 25.00 -1.38 -3.64
C LEU A 165 26.23 -2.02 -4.30
N TYR A 166 27.23 -1.23 -4.67
CA TYR A 166 28.49 -1.74 -5.22
C TYR A 166 29.19 -2.68 -4.25
N ASN A 167 29.34 -2.30 -2.98
CA ASN A 167 29.96 -3.15 -1.96
C ASN A 167 29.14 -4.41 -1.67
N CYS A 168 27.81 -4.31 -1.76
CA CYS A 168 26.90 -5.43 -1.60
C CYS A 168 27.14 -6.48 -2.69
N LEU A 169 27.18 -6.05 -3.95
CA LEU A 169 27.43 -6.92 -5.11
C LEU A 169 28.87 -7.46 -5.12
N LYS A 170 29.86 -6.61 -4.82
CA LYS A 170 31.27 -6.99 -4.85
C LYS A 170 31.63 -8.07 -3.83
N ASN A 171 31.02 -8.01 -2.65
CA ASN A 171 31.35 -8.91 -1.54
C ASN A 171 30.26 -9.94 -1.27
N GLU A 172 29.20 -10.00 -2.09
CA GLU A 172 28.03 -10.87 -1.89
C GLU A 172 27.40 -10.75 -0.48
N MET A 173 27.33 -9.52 0.04
CA MET A 173 26.75 -9.20 1.35
C MET A 173 25.61 -8.20 1.20
N TYR A 174 24.55 -8.23 1.99
CA TYR A 174 24.33 -8.99 3.21
C TYR A 174 23.39 -10.17 2.93
N GLU A 175 23.82 -11.37 3.28
CA GLU A 175 22.96 -12.56 3.23
C GLU A 175 21.84 -12.43 4.28
N ILE A 176 20.58 -12.51 3.86
CA ILE A 176 19.43 -12.52 4.77
C ILE A 176 19.20 -13.96 5.21
N ARG A 177 19.54 -14.26 6.46
CA ARG A 177 19.29 -15.58 7.07
C ARG A 177 18.03 -15.54 7.91
N LEU A 178 17.15 -16.51 7.68
CA LEU A 178 15.93 -16.73 8.45
C LEU A 178 15.95 -18.17 8.97
N ASP A 179 15.33 -18.39 10.13
CA ASP A 179 15.13 -19.73 10.67
C ASP A 179 14.23 -20.56 9.73
N GLU A 180 14.57 -21.84 9.50
CA GLU A 180 13.88 -22.70 8.52
C GLU A 180 12.40 -22.84 8.83
N LYS A 181 12.06 -23.00 10.12
CA LYS A 181 10.66 -23.11 10.57
C LYS A 181 9.92 -21.80 10.33
N LEU A 182 10.56 -20.65 10.59
CA LEU A 182 10.00 -19.34 10.27
C LEU A 182 9.73 -19.20 8.76
N LEU A 183 10.66 -19.68 7.93
CA LEU A 183 10.58 -19.58 6.47
C LEU A 183 9.42 -20.41 5.92
N GLU A 184 9.27 -21.66 6.35
CA GLU A 184 8.15 -22.52 5.98
C GLU A 184 6.79 -21.95 6.41
N GLU A 185 6.72 -21.41 7.63
CA GLU A 185 5.49 -20.83 8.16
C GLU A 185 5.10 -19.53 7.44
N ALA A 186 6.07 -18.67 7.10
CA ALA A 186 5.81 -17.45 6.35
C ALA A 186 5.44 -17.72 4.89
N ARG A 187 5.99 -18.78 4.28
CA ARG A 187 5.74 -19.16 2.88
C ARG A 187 4.28 -19.51 2.63
N LYS A 188 3.64 -20.27 3.52
CA LYS A 188 2.24 -20.73 3.38
C LYS A 188 1.24 -19.61 3.07
N PRO A 189 1.14 -18.53 3.87
CA PRO A 189 0.24 -17.41 3.57
C PRO A 189 0.64 -16.64 2.30
N ILE A 190 1.94 -16.47 2.01
CA ILE A 190 2.40 -15.78 0.79
C ILE A 190 1.97 -16.55 -0.46
N GLU A 191 2.21 -17.86 -0.53
CA GLU A 191 1.84 -18.68 -1.68
C GLU A 191 0.33 -18.70 -1.90
N LYS A 192 -0.44 -18.81 -0.80
CA LYS A 192 -1.90 -18.79 -0.89
C LYS A 192 -2.39 -17.41 -1.36
N MET A 193 -1.72 -16.31 -0.99
CA MET A 193 -1.99 -14.95 -1.52
C MET A 193 -1.71 -14.87 -3.02
N LEU A 194 -0.57 -15.39 -3.48
CA LEU A 194 -0.21 -15.40 -4.90
C LEU A 194 -1.18 -16.22 -5.75
N LYS A 195 -1.67 -17.37 -5.25
CA LYS A 195 -2.63 -18.23 -5.98
C LYS A 195 -4.01 -17.60 -6.20
N LEU A 196 -4.36 -16.61 -5.40
CA LEU A 196 -5.66 -15.94 -5.44
C LEU A 196 -5.61 -14.61 -6.23
N SER A 197 -4.41 -14.18 -6.67
CA SER A 197 -4.16 -12.92 -7.39
C SER A 197 -4.15 -13.09 -8.90
#